data_AF-A0A9E1XCF3-F1
#
_entry.id   AF-A0A9E1XCF3-F1
#
_cell.length_a   1.000
_cell.length_b   1.000
_cell.length_c   1.000
_cell.angle_alpha   90.00
_cell.angle_beta   90.00
_cell.angle_gamma   90.00
#
_symmetry.space_group_name_H-M   'P 1'
#
loop_
_entity.id
_entity.type
_entity.pdbx_description
1 polymer ?
#
loop_
_entity_poly.entity_id
_entity_poly.type
_entity_poly.pdbx_seq_one_letter_code
_entity_poly.pdbx_strand_id
1 'polypeptide(L)'
;MRNELLGWSLLSLCMLFVITSHYGPWGALGFLCQSLVAIVLLEIVNYIEHYGLQRKQLPNGRYEPVTETHSLSSPALLTNWLLFRLQRHSDHHLYARRSYQLLHHR
;
A
#
# COMPACT_ATOMS: atom_id res chain seq x y z
N MET A 1 0.42 -14.31 21.77
CA MET A 1 0.61 -13.66 20.46
C MET A 1 -0.71 -13.71 19.72
N ARG A 2 -1.38 -12.59 19.49
CA ARG A 2 -2.66 -12.53 18.76
C ARG A 2 -2.32 -12.42 17.28
N ASN A 3 -2.61 -13.44 16.48
CA ASN A 3 -2.33 -13.41 15.05
C ASN A 3 -3.44 -12.62 14.34
N GLU A 4 -3.20 -11.33 14.13
CA GLU A 4 -4.18 -10.41 13.52
C GLU A 4 -4.50 -10.79 12.07
N LEU A 5 -3.56 -11.44 11.39
CA LEU A 5 -3.71 -11.96 10.02
C LEU A 5 -4.85 -12.99 9.92
N LEU A 6 -5.01 -13.84 10.93
CA LEU A 6 -6.14 -14.78 11.00
C LEU A 6 -7.46 -14.05 11.17
N GLY A 7 -7.51 -13.00 11.99
CA GLY A 7 -8.72 -12.20 12.19
C GLY A 7 -9.19 -11.53 10.90
N TRP A 8 -8.27 -10.91 10.16
CA TRP A 8 -8.59 -10.29 8.87
C TRP A 8 -9.00 -11.31 7.82
N SER A 9 -8.33 -12.46 7.77
CA SER A 9 -8.68 -13.54 6.83
C SER A 9 -10.08 -14.09 7.10
N LEU A 10 -10.45 -14.29 8.38
CA LEU A 10 -11.78 -14.73 8.77
C LEU A 10 -12.86 -13.69 8.42
N LEU A 11 -12.56 -12.40 8.57
CA LEU A 11 -13.47 -11.33 8.17
C LEU A 11 -13.72 -11.35 6.66
N SER A 12 -12.68 -11.48 5.84
CA SER A 12 -12.82 -11.58 4.38
C SER A 12 -13.65 -12.80 3.95
N LEU A 13 -13.45 -13.95 4.60
CA LEU A 13 -14.27 -15.15 4.37
C LEU A 13 -15.73 -14.96 4.77
N CYS A 14 -15.98 -14.28 5.90
CA CYS A 14 -17.32 -13.93 6.34
C CYS A 14 -18.02 -13.00 5.33
N MET A 15 -17.33 -11.98 4.82
CA MET A 15 -17.86 -11.10 3.78
C MET A 15 -18.18 -11.85 2.50
N LEU A 16 -17.28 -12.73 2.04
CA LEU A 16 -17.53 -13.57 0.88
C LEU A 16 -18.77 -14.45 1.08
N PHE A 17 -18.93 -15.07 2.27
CA PHE A 17 -20.11 -15.88 2.59
C PHE A 17 -21.40 -15.06 2.53
N VAL A 18 -21.43 -13.88 3.16
CA VAL A 18 -22.61 -12.98 3.15
C VAL A 18 -22.95 -12.53 1.73
N ILE A 19 -21.96 -12.14 0.93
CA ILE A 19 -22.21 -11.69 -0.45
C ILE A 19 -22.72 -12.86 -1.30
N THR A 20 -22.14 -14.05 -1.14
CA THR A 20 -22.56 -15.24 -1.87
C THR A 20 -23.96 -15.68 -1.47
N SER A 21 -24.35 -15.56 -0.19
CA SER A 21 -25.68 -15.95 0.27
C SER A 21 -26.79 -15.03 -0.26
N HIS A 22 -26.51 -13.74 -0.43
CA HIS A 22 -27.50 -12.77 -0.93
C HIS A 22 -27.54 -12.64 -2.46
N TYR A 23 -26.39 -12.75 -3.13
CA TYR A 23 -26.24 -12.46 -4.57
C TYR A 23 -25.82 -13.68 -5.40
N GLY A 24 -25.67 -14.85 -4.76
CA GLY A 24 -25.30 -16.10 -5.41
C GLY A 24 -23.87 -16.10 -5.97
N PRO A 25 -23.57 -17.02 -6.92
CA PRO A 25 -22.25 -17.15 -7.52
C PRO A 25 -21.76 -15.88 -8.24
N TRP A 26 -22.67 -15.09 -8.80
CA TRP A 26 -22.34 -13.83 -9.46
C TRP A 26 -21.83 -12.77 -8.46
N GLY A 27 -22.42 -12.71 -7.27
CA GLY A 27 -21.91 -11.86 -6.19
C GLY A 27 -20.52 -12.27 -5.72
N ALA A 28 -20.29 -13.58 -5.58
CA ALA A 28 -18.96 -14.10 -5.24
C ALA A 28 -17.92 -13.72 -6.29
N LEU A 29 -18.24 -13.88 -7.58
CA LEU A 29 -17.36 -13.50 -8.68
C LEU A 29 -17.06 -11.99 -8.65
N GLY A 30 -18.08 -11.15 -8.47
CA GLY A 30 -17.91 -9.70 -8.35
C GLY A 30 -16.98 -9.30 -7.20
N PHE A 31 -17.15 -9.91 -6.02
CA PHE A 31 -16.28 -9.67 -4.87
C PHE A 31 -14.83 -10.10 -5.12
N LEU A 32 -14.63 -11.27 -5.74
CA LEU A 32 -13.28 -11.76 -6.08
C LEU A 32 -12.59 -10.86 -7.12
N CYS A 33 -13.31 -10.45 -8.16
CA CYS A 33 -12.79 -9.51 -9.16
C CYS A 33 -12.41 -8.16 -8.53
N GLN A 34 -13.29 -7.60 -7.69
CA GLN A 34 -13.00 -6.35 -6.97
C GLN A 34 -11.80 -6.50 -6.03
N SER A 35 -11.69 -7.62 -5.31
CA SER A 35 -10.55 -7.91 -4.43
C SER A 35 -9.25 -7.96 -5.22
N LEU A 36 -9.24 -8.63 -6.38
CA LEU A 36 -8.06 -8.69 -7.25
C LEU A 36 -7.65 -7.30 -7.73
N VAL A 37 -8.61 -6.48 -8.17
CA VAL A 37 -8.33 -5.08 -8.58
C VAL A 37 -7.73 -4.29 -7.42
N ALA A 38 -8.25 -4.44 -6.20
CA ALA A 38 -7.72 -3.76 -5.02
C ALA A 38 -6.28 -4.20 -4.68
N ILE A 39 -5.98 -5.49 -4.78
CA ILE A 39 -4.63 -6.05 -4.54
C ILE A 39 -3.64 -5.51 -5.58
N VAL A 40 -3.99 -5.58 -6.86
CA VAL A 40 -3.14 -5.10 -7.95
C VAL A 40 -2.89 -3.60 -7.82
N LEU A 41 -3.93 -2.82 -7.50
CA LEU A 41 -3.78 -1.38 -7.28
C LEU A 41 -2.84 -1.08 -6.11
N LEU A 42 -2.99 -1.81 -4.98
CA LEU A 42 -2.11 -1.67 -3.83
C LEU A 42 -0.65 -2.01 -4.20
N GLU A 43 -0.43 -3.07 -4.97
CA GLU A 43 0.90 -3.48 -5.41
C GLU A 43 1.53 -2.48 -6.38
N ILE A 44 0.77 -1.95 -7.34
CA ILE A 44 1.24 -0.89 -8.24
C ILE A 44 1.64 0.35 -7.45
N VAL A 45 0.82 0.77 -6.49
CA VAL A 45 1.12 1.93 -5.65
C VAL A 45 2.37 1.68 -4.81
N ASN A 46 2.48 0.52 -4.16
CA ASN A 46 3.68 0.13 -3.41
C ASN A 46 4.92 0.11 -4.31
N TYR A 47 4.79 -0.41 -5.52
CA TYR A 47 5.88 -0.45 -6.50
C TYR A 47 6.30 0.96 -6.91
N ILE A 48 5.36 1.86 -7.19
CA ILE A 48 5.66 3.25 -7.53
C ILE A 48 6.29 3.98 -6.33
N GLU A 49 5.79 3.77 -5.11
CA GLU A 49 6.32 4.39 -3.90
C GLU A 49 7.75 3.95 -3.59
N HIS A 50 8.10 2.68 -3.83
CA HIS A 50 9.42 2.14 -3.53
C HIS A 50 10.41 2.16 -4.69
N TYR A 51 9.93 2.09 -5.95
CA TYR A 51 10.76 1.86 -7.14
C TYR A 51 10.41 2.78 -8.32
N GLY A 52 9.39 3.63 -8.21
CA GLY A 52 8.90 4.45 -9.31
C GLY A 52 9.81 5.60 -9.74
N LEU A 53 10.85 5.93 -8.95
CA LEU A 53 11.72 7.07 -9.21
C LEU A 53 13.10 6.60 -9.68
N GLN A 54 13.43 6.95 -10.93
CA GLN A 54 14.69 6.60 -11.58
C GLN A 54 15.85 7.35 -10.91
N ARG A 55 16.84 6.59 -10.42
CA ARG A 55 18.08 7.14 -9.86
C ARG A 55 18.96 7.68 -10.98
N LYS A 56 19.49 8.89 -10.79
CA LYS A 56 20.51 9.45 -11.67
C LYS A 56 21.84 8.70 -11.51
N GLN A 57 22.48 8.44 -12.65
CA GLN A 57 23.84 7.92 -12.67
C GLN A 57 24.81 9.09 -12.52
N LEU A 58 25.71 8.99 -11.54
CA LEU A 58 26.74 9.99 -11.27
C LEU A 58 27.87 9.86 -12.30
N PRO A 59 28.69 10.91 -12.52
CA PRO A 59 29.83 10.89 -13.44
C PRO A 59 30.87 9.80 -13.13
N ASN A 60 30.87 9.28 -11.90
CA ASN A 60 31.75 8.19 -11.45
C ASN A 60 31.17 6.78 -11.74
N GLY A 61 30.07 6.67 -12.49
CA GLY A 61 29.42 5.43 -12.88
C GLY A 61 28.51 4.80 -11.81
N ARG A 62 28.47 5.35 -10.58
CA ARG A 62 27.59 4.87 -9.49
C ARG A 62 26.25 5.59 -9.54
N TYR A 63 25.17 4.93 -9.10
CA TYR A 63 23.88 5.60 -8.92
C TYR A 63 23.84 6.38 -7.60
N GLU A 64 23.13 7.51 -7.59
CA GLU A 64 22.92 8.32 -6.38
C GLU A 64 22.29 7.50 -5.24
N PRO A 65 22.65 7.74 -3.96
CA PRO A 65 22.07 7.01 -2.83
C PRO A 65 20.55 7.20 -2.73
N VAL A 66 19.84 6.22 -2.18
CA VAL A 66 18.37 6.27 -2.02
C VAL A 66 18.02 7.30 -0.95
N THR A 67 17.59 8.48 -1.39
CA THR A 67 17.01 9.56 -0.58
C THR A 67 15.48 9.65 -0.69
N GLU A 68 14.83 10.45 0.16
CA GLU A 68 13.36 10.68 0.15
C GLU A 68 12.81 11.14 -1.20
N THR A 69 13.64 11.78 -2.01
CA THR A 69 13.30 12.19 -3.39
C THR A 69 13.11 11.01 -4.35
N HIS A 70 13.43 9.79 -3.92
CA HIS A 70 13.19 8.54 -4.66
C HIS A 70 12.01 7.73 -4.10
N SER A 71 11.31 8.25 -3.09
CA SER A 71 10.02 7.75 -2.64
C SER A 71 8.95 8.80 -2.91
N LEU A 72 7.93 8.44 -3.68
CA LEU A 72 6.90 9.41 -4.07
C LEU A 72 5.97 9.72 -2.87
N SER A 73 6.31 10.70 -2.05
CA SER A 73 5.41 11.29 -1.05
C SER A 73 4.62 12.44 -1.70
N SER A 74 3.35 12.18 -2.05
CA SER A 74 2.47 13.22 -2.58
C SER A 74 1.56 13.74 -1.46
N PRO A 75 1.67 15.01 -1.03
CA PRO A 75 0.80 15.56 0.01
C PRO A 75 -0.68 15.72 -0.43
N ALA A 76 -1.03 15.27 -1.65
CA ALA A 76 -2.37 15.33 -2.19
C ALA A 76 -3.38 14.65 -1.25
N LEU A 77 -4.34 15.45 -0.76
CA LEU A 77 -5.41 15.02 0.15
C LEU A 77 -6.15 13.79 -0.38
N LEU A 78 -6.51 13.77 -1.66
CA LEU A 78 -7.22 12.66 -2.28
C LEU A 78 -6.43 11.35 -2.22
N THR A 79 -5.13 11.42 -2.54
CA THR A 79 -4.21 10.28 -2.51
C THR A 79 -4.02 9.77 -1.08
N ASN A 80 -3.86 10.67 -0.11
CA ASN A 80 -3.76 10.32 1.31
C ASN A 80 -5.05 9.70 1.87
N TRP A 81 -6.23 10.14 1.43
CA TRP A 81 -7.50 9.53 1.83
C TRP A 81 -7.71 8.16 1.19
N LEU A 82 -7.48 8.03 -0.11
CA LEU A 82 -7.65 6.78 -0.85
C LEU A 82 -6.66 5.69 -0.40
N LEU A 83 -5.43 6.08 -0.10
CA LEU A 83 -4.37 5.16 0.33
C LEU A 83 -4.27 5.06 1.85
N PHE A 84 -5.21 5.60 2.62
CA PHE A 84 -5.15 5.60 4.09
C PHE A 84 -3.80 6.10 4.66
N ARG A 85 -3.20 7.10 4.00
CA ARG A 85 -1.87 7.64 4.32
C ARG A 85 -0.74 6.60 4.25
N LEU A 86 -0.82 5.65 3.32
CA LEU A 86 0.23 4.64 3.08
C LEU A 86 1.61 5.26 2.88
N GLN A 87 1.67 6.47 2.31
CA GLN A 87 2.92 7.23 2.11
C GLN A 87 3.70 7.54 3.39
N ARG A 88 3.09 7.42 4.59
CA ARG A 88 3.84 7.43 5.87
C ARG A 88 4.81 6.27 5.99
N HIS A 89 4.52 5.16 5.31
CA HIS A 89 5.31 3.96 5.35
C HIS A 89 6.67 4.16 4.67
N SER A 90 6.73 4.94 3.60
CA SER A 90 7.97 5.30 2.90
C SER A 90 8.92 6.08 3.83
N ASP A 91 8.39 7.07 4.55
CA ASP A 91 9.13 7.86 5.55
C ASP A 91 9.55 6.99 6.76
N HIS A 92 8.73 5.99 7.13
CA HIS A 92 9.07 5.01 8.16
C HIS A 92 10.23 4.09 7.73
N HIS A 93 10.34 3.72 6.45
CA HIS A 93 11.50 2.94 5.98
C HIS A 93 12.80 3.76 5.95
N LEU A 94 12.71 5.06 5.70
CA LEU A 94 13.85 5.97 5.85
C LEU A 94 14.25 6.19 7.31
N TYR A 95 13.27 6.20 8.23
CA TYR A 95 13.49 6.43 9.66
C TYR A 95 12.84 5.35 10.54
N ALA A 96 13.24 4.09 10.36
CA ALA A 96 12.64 2.91 11.01
C ALA A 96 12.66 2.90 12.55
N ARG A 97 13.36 3.86 13.19
CA ARG A 97 13.39 4.05 14.66
C ARG A 97 12.38 5.08 15.18
N ARG A 98 11.65 5.81 14.31
CA ARG A 98 10.65 6.80 14.74
C ARG A 98 9.29 6.15 14.91
N SER A 99 8.65 6.43 16.03
CA SER A 99 7.27 6.02 16.33
C SER A 99 6.33 6.49 15.22
N TYR A 100 5.40 5.63 14.77
CA TYR A 100 4.49 5.90 13.64
C TYR A 100 3.70 7.23 13.75
N GLN A 101 3.49 7.70 14.98
CA GLN A 101 2.80 8.95 15.31
C GLN A 101 3.62 10.22 15.00
N LEU A 102 4.94 10.11 14.81
CA LEU A 102 5.88 11.23 14.64
C LEU A 102 6.43 11.36 13.20
N LEU A 103 5.97 10.52 12.27
CA LEU A 103 6.33 10.61 10.85
C LEU A 103 5.67 11.86 10.26
N HIS A 104 6.49 12.77 9.74
CA HIS A 104 6.02 14.01 9.13
C HIS A 104 5.87 13.82 7.63
N HIS A 105 5.01 14.61 7.00
CA HIS A 105 4.89 14.66 5.54
C HIS A 105 5.09 16.12 5.21
N ARG A 106 6.05 16.43 4.36
CA ARG A 106 6.16 17.76 3.74
C ARG A 106 5.42 17.76 2.42
#